data_AF-A0A7J3M039-F1
#
_entry.id   AF-A0A7J3M039-F1
#
_cell.length_a   1.000
_cell.length_b   1.000
_cell.length_c   1.000
_cell.angle_alpha   90.00
_cell.angle_beta   90.00
_cell.angle_gamma   90.00
#
_symmetry.space_group_name_H-M   'P 1'
#
loop_
_entity.id
_entity.type
_entity.pdbx_description
1 polymer ?
#
loop_
_entity_poly.entity_id
_entity_poly.type
_entity_poly.pdbx_seq_one_letter_code
_entity_poly.pdbx_strand_id
1 'polypeptide(L)'
;MPIAVKISKKQISPNFITILAFIVGLISAVVLFYNPLVSVALILISQILDCVDGDLARITGRVSAKGAYLDRLFDRFVDFALIFAIAIYSQLWIESFLALFATLSVSMTRLMAEKEGIECKVGIAGRDTRILIIMLGILLKDFGGILASLWLLCILGFFTTLQRILHTIRKIESDQ
;
A
#
# COMPACT_ATOMS: atom_id res chain seq x y z
N MET A 1 0.15 -15.77 11.30
CA MET A 1 0.09 -15.10 12.63
C MET A 1 -0.86 -15.82 13.62
N PRO A 2 -0.64 -15.78 14.95
CA PRO A 2 -1.54 -16.39 15.95
C PRO A 2 -2.98 -15.82 15.93
N ILE A 3 -3.14 -14.56 15.50
CA ILE A 3 -4.46 -13.91 15.35
C ILE A 3 -5.27 -14.59 14.23
N ALA A 4 -4.65 -14.85 13.06
CA ALA A 4 -5.31 -15.53 11.94
C ALA A 4 -5.77 -16.95 12.32
N VAL A 5 -4.98 -17.67 13.15
CA VAL A 5 -5.34 -19.00 13.68
C VAL A 5 -6.54 -18.95 14.64
N LYS A 6 -6.69 -17.85 15.39
CA LYS A 6 -7.84 -17.66 16.29
C LYS A 6 -9.12 -17.31 15.51
N ILE A 7 -8.99 -16.55 14.42
CA ILE A 7 -10.09 -16.15 13.53
C ILE A 7 -10.55 -17.30 12.63
N SER A 8 -9.64 -18.18 12.19
CA SER A 8 -9.99 -19.34 11.35
C SER A 8 -11.03 -20.26 12.01
N LYS A 9 -11.02 -20.34 13.35
CA LYS A 9 -12.03 -21.06 14.13
C LYS A 9 -13.43 -20.47 14.06
N LYS A 10 -13.58 -19.20 13.65
CA LYS A 10 -14.88 -18.49 13.54
C LYS A 10 -15.49 -18.53 12.13
N GLN A 11 -14.90 -19.26 11.17
CA GLN A 11 -15.37 -19.37 9.77
C GLN A 11 -15.55 -18.05 9.00
N ILE A 12 -14.99 -16.94 9.47
CA ILE A 12 -15.08 -15.63 8.82
C ILE A 12 -14.42 -15.70 7.42
N SER A 13 -15.06 -15.08 6.43
CA SER A 13 -14.54 -15.02 5.06
C SER A 13 -13.34 -14.07 4.98
N PRO A 14 -12.21 -14.48 4.35
CA PRO A 14 -11.06 -13.59 4.13
C PRO A 14 -11.45 -12.27 3.44
N ASN A 15 -12.33 -12.32 2.44
CA ASN A 15 -12.81 -11.14 1.71
C ASN A 15 -13.50 -10.11 2.62
N PHE A 16 -14.14 -10.55 3.70
CA PHE A 16 -14.74 -9.62 4.67
C PHE A 16 -13.66 -8.83 5.41
N ILE A 17 -12.55 -9.48 5.76
CA ILE A 17 -11.41 -8.83 6.41
C ILE A 17 -10.73 -7.85 5.44
N THR A 18 -10.60 -8.20 4.16
CA THR A 18 -10.11 -7.27 3.13
C THR A 18 -10.97 -6.02 3.02
N ILE A 19 -12.31 -6.16 2.99
CA ILE A 19 -13.24 -5.02 2.96
C ILE A 19 -13.14 -4.20 4.24
N LEU A 20 -12.99 -4.84 5.39
CA LEU A 20 -12.83 -4.16 6.67
C LEU A 20 -11.52 -3.35 6.69
N ALA A 21 -10.40 -3.94 6.25
CA ALA A 21 -9.11 -3.26 6.11
C ALA A 21 -9.26 -2.03 5.21
N PHE A 22 -9.89 -2.19 4.05
CA PHE A 22 -10.19 -1.10 3.13
C PHE A 22 -10.96 0.05 3.78
N ILE A 23 -12.08 -0.25 4.47
CA ILE A 23 -12.90 0.76 5.15
C ILE A 23 -12.10 1.48 6.24
N VAL A 24 -11.35 0.73 7.05
CA VAL A 24 -10.49 1.33 8.10
C VAL A 24 -9.42 2.24 7.48
N GLY A 25 -8.83 1.83 6.36
CA GLY A 25 -7.89 2.64 5.58
C GLY A 25 -8.51 3.96 5.11
N LEU A 26 -9.73 3.94 4.55
CA LEU A 26 -10.43 5.16 4.14
C LEU A 26 -10.79 6.07 5.33
N ILE A 27 -11.28 5.48 6.43
CA ILE A 27 -11.57 6.24 7.65
C ILE A 27 -10.30 6.89 8.18
N SER A 28 -9.16 6.21 8.13
CA SER A 28 -7.89 6.77 8.59
C SER A 28 -7.48 8.03 7.83
N ALA A 29 -7.77 8.10 6.52
CA ALA A 29 -7.53 9.28 5.69
C ALA A 29 -8.41 10.47 6.11
N VAL A 30 -9.68 10.21 6.44
CA VAL A 30 -10.60 11.26 6.94
C VAL A 30 -10.23 11.69 8.36
N VAL A 31 -9.84 10.76 9.23
CA VAL A 31 -9.47 11.06 10.62
C VAL A 31 -8.20 11.93 10.70
N LEU A 32 -7.36 11.92 9.66
CA LEU A 32 -6.16 12.77 9.59
C LEU A 32 -6.48 14.26 9.84
N PHE A 33 -7.62 14.75 9.35
CA PHE A 33 -8.03 16.14 9.52
C PHE A 33 -8.38 16.53 10.96
N TYR A 34 -8.78 15.55 11.78
CA TYR A 34 -9.24 15.79 13.15
C TYR A 34 -8.17 15.41 14.18
N ASN A 35 -7.53 14.25 13.98
CA ASN A 35 -6.52 13.74 14.89
C ASN A 35 -5.47 12.89 14.13
N PRO A 36 -4.30 13.47 13.81
CA PRO A 36 -3.23 12.78 13.10
C PRO A 36 -2.69 11.53 13.82
N LEU A 37 -2.65 11.52 15.16
CA LEU A 37 -2.19 10.35 15.92
C LEU A 37 -3.16 9.17 15.79
N VAL A 38 -4.47 9.45 15.88
CA VAL A 38 -5.50 8.42 15.68
C VAL A 38 -5.51 7.95 14.23
N SER A 39 -5.28 8.85 13.27
CA SER A 39 -5.11 8.47 11.86
C SER A 39 -3.99 7.44 11.67
N VAL A 40 -2.80 7.69 12.24
CA VAL A 40 -1.68 6.73 12.19
C VAL A 40 -2.04 5.40 12.83
N ALA A 41 -2.72 5.40 13.98
CA ALA A 41 -3.17 4.16 14.61
C ALA A 41 -4.14 3.36 13.71
N LEU A 42 -5.07 4.05 13.03
CA LEU A 42 -6.00 3.41 12.10
C LEU A 42 -5.30 2.89 10.83
N ILE A 43 -4.30 3.62 10.30
CA ILE A 43 -3.46 3.12 9.20
C ILE A 43 -2.79 1.81 9.62
N LEU A 44 -2.18 1.77 10.80
CA LEU A 44 -1.53 0.57 11.31
C LEU A 44 -2.53 -0.58 11.48
N ILE A 45 -3.73 -0.32 12.01
CA ILE A 45 -4.79 -1.33 12.12
C ILE A 45 -5.19 -1.87 10.74
N SER A 46 -5.38 -0.98 9.75
CA SER A 46 -5.67 -1.37 8.37
C SER A 46 -4.60 -2.30 7.81
N GLN A 47 -3.32 -2.01 8.01
CA GLN A 47 -2.21 -2.85 7.54
C GLN A 47 -2.16 -4.21 8.25
N ILE A 48 -2.44 -4.25 9.55
CA ILE A 48 -2.51 -5.52 10.29
C ILE A 48 -3.65 -6.39 9.76
N LEU A 49 -4.82 -5.81 9.48
CA LEU A 49 -5.96 -6.55 8.93
C LEU A 49 -5.67 -7.13 7.55
N ASP A 50 -4.96 -6.38 6.71
CA ASP A 50 -4.48 -6.76 5.36
C ASP A 50 -3.37 -7.83 5.38
N CYS A 51 -2.61 -7.93 6.47
CA CYS A 51 -1.73 -9.09 6.66
C CYS A 51 -2.53 -10.33 7.11
N VAL A 52 -3.57 -10.11 7.91
CA VAL A 52 -4.36 -11.19 8.52
C VAL A 52 -5.26 -11.89 7.51
N ASP A 53 -5.86 -11.18 6.55
CA ASP A 53 -6.72 -11.80 5.53
C ASP A 53 -5.93 -12.68 4.55
N GLY A 54 -4.74 -12.26 4.13
CA GLY A 54 -3.81 -13.05 3.31
C GLY A 54 -3.34 -14.32 4.03
N ASP A 55 -2.97 -14.20 5.31
CA ASP A 55 -2.65 -15.36 6.16
C ASP A 55 -3.86 -16.27 6.37
N LEU A 56 -5.04 -15.71 6.60
CA LEU A 56 -6.26 -16.48 6.81
C LEU A 56 -6.66 -17.25 5.55
N ALA A 57 -6.55 -16.64 4.37
CA ALA A 57 -6.83 -17.29 3.09
C ALA A 57 -5.91 -18.49 2.87
N ARG A 58 -4.61 -18.36 3.18
CA ARG A 58 -3.63 -19.45 3.08
C ARG A 58 -3.91 -20.58 4.07
N ILE A 59 -4.17 -20.25 5.34
CA ILE A 59 -4.43 -21.24 6.40
C ILE A 59 -5.75 -21.98 6.18
N THR A 60 -6.78 -21.30 5.68
CA THR A 60 -8.11 -21.89 5.46
C THR A 60 -8.26 -22.55 4.09
N GLY A 61 -7.23 -22.53 3.23
CA GLY A 61 -7.28 -23.04 1.87
C GLY A 61 -8.24 -22.27 0.95
N ARG A 62 -8.63 -21.04 1.33
CA ARG A 62 -9.60 -20.18 0.61
C ARG A 62 -8.92 -19.13 -0.27
N VAL A 63 -7.71 -19.41 -0.75
CA VAL A 63 -7.01 -18.53 -1.71
C VAL A 63 -7.81 -18.47 -3.00
N SER A 64 -8.12 -17.26 -3.48
CA SER A 64 -8.93 -17.07 -4.69
C SER A 64 -8.42 -15.93 -5.55
N ALA A 65 -8.56 -16.06 -6.87
CA ALA A 65 -8.21 -15.00 -7.82
C ALA A 65 -9.02 -13.72 -7.58
N LYS A 66 -10.30 -13.86 -7.19
CA LYS A 66 -11.18 -12.74 -6.82
C LYS A 66 -10.63 -11.98 -5.60
N GLY A 67 -10.24 -12.70 -4.55
CA GLY A 67 -9.65 -12.10 -3.35
C GLY A 67 -8.37 -11.33 -3.67
N ALA A 68 -7.45 -11.97 -4.39
CA ALA A 68 -6.19 -11.34 -4.81
C ALA A 68 -6.39 -10.15 -5.76
N TYR A 69 -7.49 -10.08 -6.50
CA TYR A 69 -7.86 -8.92 -7.30
C TYR A 69 -8.39 -7.77 -6.43
N LEU A 70 -9.31 -8.08 -5.50
CA LEU A 70 -9.91 -7.08 -4.61
C LEU A 70 -8.88 -6.47 -3.65
N ASP A 71 -8.04 -7.31 -3.04
CA ASP A 71 -6.89 -6.91 -2.21
C ASP A 71 -6.03 -5.90 -2.95
N ARG A 72 -5.55 -6.30 -4.15
CA ARG A 72 -4.77 -5.41 -4.99
C ARG A 72 -5.54 -4.11 -5.27
N LEU A 73 -6.80 -4.16 -5.67
CA LEU A 73 -7.53 -2.94 -6.03
C LEU A 73 -7.71 -2.00 -4.83
N PHE A 74 -8.13 -2.52 -3.67
CA PHE A 74 -8.39 -1.73 -2.47
C PHE A 74 -7.14 -1.09 -1.90
N ASP A 75 -5.98 -1.74 -2.00
CA ASP A 75 -4.70 -1.13 -1.65
C ASP A 75 -4.48 0.21 -2.34
N ARG A 76 -4.70 0.26 -3.67
CA ARG A 76 -4.46 1.47 -4.46
C ARG A 76 -5.45 2.57 -4.08
N PHE A 77 -6.69 2.22 -3.75
CA PHE A 77 -7.67 3.18 -3.26
C PHE A 77 -7.29 3.75 -1.89
N VAL A 78 -6.80 2.93 -0.96
CA VAL A 78 -6.31 3.41 0.34
C VAL A 78 -5.08 4.28 0.16
N ASP A 79 -4.12 3.87 -0.65
CA ASP A 79 -2.91 4.65 -0.96
C ASP A 79 -3.27 6.02 -1.54
N PHE A 80 -4.20 6.05 -2.50
CA PHE A 80 -4.73 7.29 -3.06
C PHE A 80 -5.39 8.15 -1.98
N ALA A 81 -6.30 7.59 -1.19
CA ALA A 81 -7.04 8.33 -0.18
C ALA A 81 -6.08 8.95 0.87
N LEU A 82 -5.06 8.22 1.29
CA LEU A 82 -4.06 8.71 2.25
C LEU A 82 -3.24 9.86 1.68
N ILE A 83 -2.65 9.71 0.50
CA ILE A 83 -1.82 10.77 -0.10
C ILE A 83 -2.68 11.99 -0.46
N PHE A 84 -3.91 11.78 -0.93
CA PHE A 84 -4.85 12.86 -1.22
C PHE A 84 -5.26 13.62 0.04
N ALA A 85 -5.55 12.91 1.15
CA ALA A 85 -5.84 13.54 2.43
C ALA A 85 -4.64 14.34 2.95
N ILE A 86 -3.41 13.83 2.77
CA ILE A 86 -2.18 14.56 3.11
C ILE A 86 -2.04 15.83 2.27
N ALA A 87 -2.38 15.78 0.97
CA ALA A 87 -2.35 16.96 0.09
C ALA A 87 -3.25 18.07 0.62
N ILE A 88 -4.49 17.74 1.00
CA ILE A 88 -5.44 18.69 1.59
C ILE A 88 -4.97 19.15 2.97
N TYR A 89 -4.49 18.24 3.80
CA TYR A 89 -4.08 18.54 5.18
C TYR A 89 -2.88 19.49 5.24
N SER A 90 -1.89 19.29 4.36
CA SER A 90 -0.63 20.04 4.35
C SER A 90 -0.57 21.17 3.32
N GLN A 91 -1.53 21.22 2.38
CA GLN A 91 -1.52 22.12 1.22
C GLN A 91 -0.32 21.93 0.27
N LEU A 92 0.42 20.82 0.40
CA LEU A 92 1.57 20.45 -0.45
C LEU A 92 1.11 19.69 -1.70
N TRP A 93 0.38 20.39 -2.56
CA TRP A 93 -0.30 19.78 -3.71
C TRP A 93 0.66 19.18 -4.73
N ILE A 94 1.76 19.87 -5.05
CA ILE A 94 2.73 19.44 -6.06
C ILE A 94 3.46 18.20 -5.59
N GLU A 95 3.97 18.22 -4.36
CA GLU A 95 4.71 17.12 -3.75
C GLU A 95 3.82 15.88 -3.59
N SER A 96 2.58 16.08 -3.17
CA SER A 96 1.60 15.00 -3.01
C SER A 96 1.22 14.40 -4.36
N PHE A 97 1.07 15.22 -5.40
CA PHE A 97 0.80 14.74 -6.74
C PHE A 97 1.96 13.91 -7.30
N LEU A 98 3.20 14.38 -7.12
CA LEU A 98 4.40 13.65 -7.53
C LEU A 98 4.55 12.32 -6.75
N ALA A 99 4.34 12.34 -5.43
CA ALA A 99 4.39 11.15 -4.60
C ALA A 99 3.29 10.14 -4.97
N LEU A 100 2.09 10.62 -5.30
CA LEU A 100 0.98 9.78 -5.76
C LEU A 100 1.29 9.15 -7.12
N PHE A 101 1.80 9.94 -8.07
CA PHE A 101 2.19 9.45 -9.38
C PHE A 101 3.27 8.37 -9.25
N ALA A 102 4.35 8.64 -8.52
CA ALA A 102 5.42 7.68 -8.26
C ALA A 102 4.89 6.38 -7.61
N THR A 103 4.00 6.52 -6.64
CA THR A 103 3.32 5.40 -5.95
C THR A 103 2.54 4.51 -6.92
N LEU A 104 1.76 5.11 -7.81
CA LEU A 104 0.98 4.38 -8.81
C LEU A 104 1.88 3.77 -9.88
N SER A 105 2.94 4.46 -10.31
CA SER A 105 3.93 3.92 -11.27
C SER A 105 4.61 2.65 -10.77
N VAL A 106 5.00 2.60 -9.49
CA VAL A 106 5.55 1.38 -8.86
C VAL A 106 4.56 0.23 -8.96
N SER A 107 3.28 0.49 -8.68
CA SER A 107 2.24 -0.54 -8.72
C SER A 107 1.90 -0.99 -10.14
N MET A 108 1.87 -0.06 -11.10
CA MET A 108 1.58 -0.34 -12.51
C MET A 108 2.68 -1.14 -13.17
N THR A 109 3.94 -0.77 -12.97
CA THR A 109 5.09 -1.51 -13.55
C THR A 109 5.11 -2.97 -13.10
N ARG A 110 4.74 -3.26 -11.85
CA ARG A 110 4.58 -4.63 -11.37
C ARG A 110 3.45 -5.37 -12.08
N LEU A 111 2.29 -4.73 -12.24
CA LEU A 111 1.15 -5.36 -12.94
C LEU A 111 1.46 -5.61 -14.41
N MET A 112 2.20 -4.71 -15.06
CA MET A 112 2.64 -4.90 -16.44
C MET A 112 3.64 -6.05 -16.56
N ALA A 113 4.61 -6.15 -15.67
CA ALA A 113 5.54 -7.28 -15.65
C ALA A 113 4.81 -8.62 -15.39
N GLU A 114 3.87 -8.66 -14.44
CA GLU A 114 3.06 -9.86 -14.15
C GLU A 114 2.20 -10.29 -15.34
N LYS A 115 1.75 -9.36 -16.19
CA LYS A 115 1.02 -9.69 -17.44
C LYS A 115 1.89 -10.38 -18.47
N GLU A 116 3.17 -10.03 -18.53
CA GLU A 116 4.17 -10.70 -19.38
C GLU A 116 4.67 -12.03 -18.74
N GLY A 117 4.04 -12.52 -17.66
CA GLY A 117 4.46 -13.73 -16.96
C GLY A 117 5.72 -13.55 -16.11
N ILE A 118 6.23 -12.32 -15.98
CA ILE A 118 7.46 -12.02 -15.25
C ILE A 118 7.14 -11.67 -13.80
N GLU A 119 7.61 -12.51 -12.87
CA GLU A 119 7.58 -12.15 -11.45
C GLU A 119 8.53 -10.98 -11.17
N CYS A 120 7.96 -9.82 -10.82
CA CYS A 120 8.67 -8.60 -10.49
C CYS A 120 8.65 -8.34 -8.97
N LYS A 121 9.51 -9.07 -8.25
CA LYS A 121 9.72 -8.92 -6.79
C LYS A 121 10.80 -7.89 -6.43
N VAL A 122 11.37 -7.22 -7.42
CA VAL A 122 12.49 -6.28 -7.26
C VAL A 122 11.96 -4.89 -6.87
N GLY A 123 12.73 -4.16 -6.08
CA GLY A 123 12.41 -2.78 -5.68
C GLY A 123 12.44 -2.56 -4.17
N ILE A 124 12.98 -1.41 -3.75
CA ILE A 124 13.12 -1.03 -2.34
C ILE A 124 11.81 -0.40 -1.82
N ALA A 125 11.06 0.31 -2.67
CA ALA A 125 9.78 0.91 -2.32
C ALA A 125 8.62 -0.10 -2.45
N GLY A 126 8.56 -1.06 -1.53
CA GLY A 126 7.38 -1.88 -1.32
C GLY A 126 6.16 -1.07 -0.86
N ARG A 127 5.01 -1.73 -0.73
CA ARG A 127 3.82 -1.12 -0.12
C ARG A 127 4.08 -0.83 1.37
N ASP A 128 4.61 -1.80 2.09
CA ASP A 128 4.91 -1.70 3.53
C ASP A 128 5.84 -0.51 3.84
N THR A 129 6.90 -0.34 3.05
CA THR A 129 7.85 0.79 3.21
C THR A 129 7.17 2.13 2.97
N ARG A 130 6.26 2.21 1.99
CA ARG A 130 5.53 3.43 1.68
C ARG A 130 4.55 3.81 2.78
N ILE A 131 3.81 2.84 3.30
CA ILE A 131 2.89 3.07 4.42
C ILE A 131 3.66 3.48 5.67
N LEU A 132 4.83 2.87 5.94
CA LEU A 132 5.72 3.28 7.01
C LEU A 132 6.18 4.74 6.85
N ILE A 133 6.62 5.13 5.65
CA ILE A 133 7.04 6.52 5.35
C ILE A 133 5.88 7.50 5.59
N ILE A 134 4.66 7.15 5.17
CA ILE A 134 3.46 7.95 5.40
C ILE A 134 3.20 8.12 6.91
N MET A 135 3.19 7.02 7.67
CA MET A 135 2.97 7.07 9.11
C MET A 135 4.01 7.92 9.83
N LEU A 136 5.30 7.74 9.52
CA LEU A 136 6.38 8.55 10.09
C LEU A 136 6.26 10.03 9.72
N GLY A 137 5.86 10.33 8.48
CA GLY A 137 5.62 11.71 8.04
C GLY A 137 4.52 12.39 8.84
N ILE A 138 3.42 11.68 9.12
CA ILE A 138 2.31 12.19 9.93
C ILE A 138 2.73 12.35 11.41
N LEU A 139 3.48 11.39 11.98
CA LEU A 139 3.98 11.47 13.36
C LEU A 139 4.96 12.61 13.58
N LEU A 140 5.80 12.90 12.59
CA LEU A 140 6.81 13.95 12.63
C LEU A 140 6.33 15.26 11.99
N LYS A 141 5.01 15.44 11.84
CA LYS A 141 4.43 16.61 11.14
C LYS A 141 4.93 17.95 11.68
N ASP A 142 5.15 18.07 12.99
CA ASP A 142 5.58 19.31 13.66
C ASP A 142 7.05 19.65 13.35
N PHE A 143 7.82 18.69 12.83
CA PHE A 143 9.22 18.84 12.40
C PHE A 143 9.37 18.82 10.86
N GLY A 144 8.28 19.05 10.12
CA GLY A 144 8.29 18.99 8.65
C GLY A 144 8.29 17.58 8.07
N GLY A 145 7.94 16.57 8.88
CA GLY A 145 7.92 15.17 8.48
C GLY A 145 7.04 14.85 7.27
N ILE A 146 5.94 15.59 7.08
CA ILE A 146 5.04 15.41 5.93
C ILE A 146 5.75 15.77 4.62
N LEU A 147 6.44 16.91 4.57
CA LEU A 147 7.17 17.31 3.37
C LEU A 147 8.29 16.30 3.06
N ALA A 148 9.03 15.89 4.09
CA ALA A 148 10.10 14.89 3.94
C ALA A 148 9.55 13.54 3.45
N SER A 149 8.41 13.08 3.97
CA SER A 149 7.81 11.81 3.57
C SER A 149 7.34 11.84 2.11
N LEU A 150 6.73 12.93 1.65
CA LEU A 150 6.30 13.07 0.25
C LEU A 150 7.48 13.04 -0.72
N TRP A 151 8.56 13.77 -0.42
CA TRP A 151 9.77 13.73 -1.25
C TRP A 151 10.44 12.36 -1.22
N LEU A 152 10.48 11.70 -0.06
CA LEU A 152 11.03 10.36 0.07
C LEU A 152 10.22 9.34 -0.74
N LEU A 153 8.89 9.40 -0.71
CA LEU A 153 8.01 8.58 -1.54
C LEU A 153 8.24 8.83 -3.03
N CYS A 154 8.39 10.09 -3.43
CA CYS A 154 8.67 10.48 -4.80
C CYS A 154 10.00 9.87 -5.29
N ILE A 155 11.10 10.13 -4.58
CA ILE A 155 12.44 9.67 -4.96
C ILE A 155 12.51 8.14 -4.98
N LEU A 156 12.11 7.48 -3.89
CA LEU A 156 12.15 6.02 -3.82
C LEU A 156 11.19 5.36 -4.80
N GLY A 157 10.04 5.97 -5.05
CA GLY A 157 9.03 5.47 -5.98
C GLY A 157 9.52 5.51 -7.43
N PHE A 158 10.08 6.63 -7.88
CA PHE A 158 10.66 6.71 -9.22
C PHE A 158 11.88 5.80 -9.40
N PHE A 159 12.76 5.76 -8.39
CA PHE A 159 13.91 4.86 -8.41
C PHE A 159 13.48 3.40 -8.53
N THR A 160 12.49 2.98 -7.73
CA THR A 160 11.94 1.62 -7.79
C THR A 160 11.24 1.33 -9.11
N THR A 161 10.53 2.30 -9.66
CA THR A 161 9.88 2.19 -10.98
C THR A 161 10.93 1.92 -12.06
N LEU A 162 12.03 2.67 -12.06
CA LEU A 162 13.13 2.46 -13.01
C LEU A 162 13.77 1.07 -12.86
N GLN A 163 14.04 0.64 -11.61
CA GLN A 163 14.56 -0.70 -11.34
C GLN A 163 13.66 -1.79 -11.92
N ARG A 164 12.33 -1.66 -11.75
CA ARG A 164 11.36 -2.63 -12.26
C ARG A 164 11.29 -2.65 -13.78
N ILE A 165 11.35 -1.49 -14.42
CA ILE A 165 11.37 -1.39 -15.89
C ILE A 165 12.60 -2.09 -16.44
N LEU A 166 13.80 -1.74 -15.95
CA LEU A 166 15.06 -2.33 -16.42
C LEU A 166 15.12 -3.84 -16.17
N HIS A 167 14.63 -4.31 -15.02
CA HIS A 167 14.54 -5.73 -14.72
C HIS A 167 13.59 -6.48 -15.66
N THR A 168 12.44 -5.88 -15.96
CA THR A 168 11.43 -6.49 -16.83
C THR A 168 11.96 -6.58 -18.26
N ILE A 169 12.56 -5.52 -18.79
CA ILE A 169 13.15 -5.50 -20.15
C ILE A 169 14.21 -6.60 -20.29
N ARG A 170 15.16 -6.68 -19.34
CA ARG A 170 16.23 -7.70 -19.38
C ARG A 170 15.70 -9.13 -19.37
N LYS A 171 14.60 -9.39 -18.65
CA LYS A 171 13.97 -10.71 -18.63
C LYS A 171 13.24 -11.03 -19.93
N ILE A 172 12.56 -10.06 -20.53
CA ILE A 172 11.93 -10.24 -21.84
C ILE A 172 12.99 -10.57 -22.89
N GLU A 173 14.13 -9.88 -22.87
CA GLU A 173 15.24 -10.12 -23.79
C GLU A 173 15.94 -11.45 -23.58
N SER A 174 15.96 -12.00 -22.35
CA SER A 174 16.57 -13.30 -22.05
C SER A 174 15.68 -14.50 -22.39
N ASP A 175 14.37 -14.29 -22.49
CA ASP A 175 13.37 -15.33 -22.79
C ASP A 175 13.05 -15.43 -24.30
N GLN A 176 13.68 -14.58 -25.14
CA GLN A 176 13.66 -14.64 -26.62
C GLN A 176 14.90 -15.34 -27.16
#